data_AF-A0A349QVW8-F1
#
_entry.id   AF-A0A349QVW8-F1
#
_cell.length_a   1.000
_cell.length_b   1.000
_cell.length_c   1.000
_cell.angle_alpha   90.00
_cell.angle_beta   90.00
_cell.angle_gamma   90.00
#
_symmetry.space_group_name_H-M   'P 1'
#
loop_
_entity.id
_entity.type
_entity.pdbx_description
1 polymer ?
#
loop_
_entity_poly.entity_id
_entity_poly.type
_entity_poly.pdbx_seq_one_letter_code
_entity_poly.pdbx_strand_id
1 'polypeptide(L)'
;MGKLFELISDNAIKKLDEYYTDCHVCEKTGIDLYPYQGKVTLENGEVDDDIHAVCHDCLHTKPLTHTCSFLYEETVEKYLSSLNITKERQMEVKKKIMEKYNRTPDIPLFLQRPDIPLCCEDSTEFTGYPQNSEALYTITENFIYWEEGIKEKSEYYDFKTYGSPESLAEIATFTCQHCGKKYFTFQFS
;
A
#
# COMPACT_ATOMS: atom_id res chain seq x y z
N MET A 1 -12.71 -1.09 5.93
CA MET A 1 -11.85 0.09 6.02
C MET A 1 -11.22 0.07 7.38
N GLY A 2 -9.89 0.15 7.43
CA GLY A 2 -9.13 0.23 8.66
C GLY A 2 -9.54 1.44 9.49
N LYS A 3 -9.49 1.29 10.81
CA LYS A 3 -9.80 2.37 11.75
C LYS A 3 -8.61 3.29 11.94
N LEU A 4 -7.41 2.74 11.93
CA LEU A 4 -6.19 3.50 12.15
C LEU A 4 -5.61 4.05 10.84
N PHE A 5 -5.60 3.24 9.78
CA PHE A 5 -5.21 3.67 8.45
C PHE A 5 -6.26 3.21 7.46
N GLU A 6 -6.78 4.14 6.66
CA GLU A 6 -7.87 3.87 5.72
C GLU A 6 -7.54 2.73 4.74
N LEU A 7 -6.29 2.68 4.26
CA LEU A 7 -5.84 1.71 3.26
C LEU A 7 -5.30 0.40 3.85
N ILE A 8 -5.36 0.18 5.17
CA ILE A 8 -4.84 -1.04 5.80
C ILE A 8 -5.85 -1.57 6.81
N SER A 9 -6.26 -2.83 6.65
CA SER A 9 -7.08 -3.51 7.65
C SER A 9 -6.38 -3.54 9.01
N ASP A 10 -7.11 -3.28 10.10
CA ASP A 10 -6.54 -3.19 11.47
C ASP A 10 -5.72 -4.43 11.86
N ASN A 11 -6.11 -5.61 11.37
CA ASN A 11 -5.42 -6.87 11.66
C ASN A 11 -4.12 -7.07 10.84
N ALA A 12 -3.92 -6.26 9.80
CA ALA A 12 -2.75 -6.29 8.93
C ALA A 12 -1.71 -5.21 9.30
N ILE A 13 -2.04 -4.33 10.25
CA ILE A 13 -1.14 -3.28 10.73
C ILE A 13 0.04 -3.91 11.47
N LYS A 14 1.25 -3.49 11.10
CA LYS A 14 2.49 -3.83 11.78
C LYS A 14 3.16 -2.55 12.27
N LYS A 15 3.45 -2.52 13.57
CA LYS A 15 4.25 -1.47 14.19
C LYS A 15 5.72 -1.78 13.99
N LEU A 16 6.55 -0.74 14.02
CA LEU A 16 7.99 -0.90 14.16
C LEU A 16 8.33 -1.52 15.53
N ASP A 17 9.47 -2.20 15.60
CA ASP A 17 9.96 -2.82 16.82
C ASP A 17 10.62 -1.79 17.76
N GLU A 18 11.13 -2.28 18.90
CA GLU A 18 11.75 -1.45 19.94
C GLU A 18 13.05 -0.76 19.51
N TYR A 19 13.60 -1.09 18.33
CA TYR A 19 14.78 -0.40 17.79
C TYR A 19 14.45 1.07 17.46
N TYR A 20 13.21 1.35 17.09
CA TYR A 20 12.73 2.70 16.78
C TYR A 20 12.10 3.33 18.01
N THR A 21 12.74 4.38 18.55
CA THR A 21 12.39 4.95 19.86
C THR A 21 11.49 6.18 19.80
N ASP A 22 11.52 6.90 18.68
CA ASP A 22 10.87 8.19 18.52
C ASP A 22 10.33 8.39 17.10
N CYS A 23 9.32 9.26 16.98
CA CYS A 23 8.78 9.66 15.69
C CYS A 23 9.72 10.67 15.02
N HIS A 24 10.18 10.36 13.81
CA HIS A 24 11.14 11.20 13.07
C HIS A 24 10.58 12.58 12.67
N VAL A 25 9.29 12.81 12.89
CA VAL A 25 8.61 14.06 12.52
C VAL A 25 8.27 14.94 13.73
N CYS A 26 8.03 14.35 14.90
CA CYS A 26 7.65 15.11 16.11
C CYS A 26 8.45 14.75 17.36
N GLU A 27 9.43 13.87 17.24
CA GLU A 27 10.39 13.45 18.28
C GLU A 27 9.74 12.84 19.54
N LYS A 28 8.43 12.60 19.51
CA LYS A 28 7.71 11.95 20.62
C LYS A 28 8.16 10.50 20.73
N THR A 29 8.46 10.10 21.96
CA THR A 29 8.84 8.74 22.36
C THR A 29 7.67 8.01 23.03
N GLY A 30 7.79 6.68 23.20
CA GLY A 30 6.81 5.88 23.93
C GLY A 30 5.43 5.80 23.25
N ILE A 31 5.40 5.97 21.93
CA ILE A 31 4.22 5.90 21.09
C ILE A 31 4.40 4.86 20.00
N ASP A 32 3.30 4.38 19.42
CA ASP A 32 3.35 3.46 18.30
C ASP A 32 3.94 4.15 17.06
N LEU A 33 4.94 3.52 16.46
CA LEU A 33 5.61 3.95 15.23
C LEU A 33 5.33 2.97 14.10
N TYR A 34 5.27 3.51 12.89
CA TYR A 34 4.97 2.77 11.66
C TYR A 34 6.07 3.04 10.62
N PRO A 35 6.40 2.04 9.79
CA PRO A 35 7.39 2.20 8.72
C PRO A 35 6.89 3.24 7.72
N TYR A 36 7.75 4.18 7.36
CA TYR A 36 7.42 5.19 6.35
C TYR A 36 8.68 5.78 5.74
N GLN A 37 9.10 5.30 4.58
CA GLN A 37 10.19 5.84 3.79
C GLN A 37 9.71 7.05 2.99
N GLY A 38 10.00 8.24 3.50
CA GLY A 38 9.54 9.46 2.86
C GLY A 38 10.21 10.71 3.34
N LYS A 39 9.54 11.82 3.06
CA LYS A 39 10.00 13.16 3.36
C LYS A 39 8.88 14.02 3.91
N VAL A 40 9.24 15.00 4.73
CA VAL A 40 8.34 16.01 5.27
C VAL A 40 8.80 17.40 4.87
N THR A 41 7.85 18.24 4.44
CA THR A 41 8.11 19.67 4.25
C THR A 41 7.92 20.39 5.57
N LEU A 42 8.99 21.00 6.08
CA LEU A 42 9.01 21.78 7.31
C LEU A 42 8.37 23.17 7.12
N GLU A 43 8.03 23.84 8.22
CA GLU A 43 7.38 25.16 8.19
C GLU A 43 8.25 26.25 7.55
N ASN A 44 9.58 26.10 7.64
CA ASN A 44 10.55 26.98 6.98
C ASN A 44 10.72 26.68 5.48
N GLY A 45 10.01 25.66 4.95
CA GLY A 45 10.08 25.22 3.56
C GLY A 45 11.22 24.24 3.25
N GLU A 46 12.05 23.89 4.22
CA GLU A 46 13.06 22.84 4.07
C GLU A 46 12.39 21.46 3.98
N VAL A 47 13.07 20.54 3.31
CA VAL A 47 12.62 19.15 3.16
C VAL A 47 13.57 18.27 3.95
N ASP A 48 13.02 17.55 4.91
CA ASP A 48 13.70 16.45 5.58
C ASP A 48 13.28 15.15 4.90
N ASP A 49 14.24 14.43 4.33
CA ASP A 49 14.04 13.20 3.55
C ASP A 49 14.58 11.93 4.23
N ASP A 50 14.96 12.01 5.52
CA ASP A 50 15.36 10.85 6.34
C ASP A 50 14.24 10.41 7.30
N ILE A 51 13.03 10.34 6.77
CA ILE A 51 11.87 9.85 7.51
C ILE A 51 11.72 8.36 7.23
N HIS A 52 11.76 7.55 8.28
CA HIS A 52 11.57 6.09 8.21
C HIS A 52 10.75 5.49 9.37
N ALA A 53 10.52 6.24 10.46
CA ALA A 53 9.63 5.86 11.56
C ALA A 53 8.70 7.00 11.96
N VAL A 54 7.39 6.81 11.77
CA VAL A 54 6.40 7.89 11.95
C VAL A 54 5.22 7.43 12.78
N CYS A 55 4.74 8.29 13.68
CA CYS A 55 3.53 8.02 14.44
C CYS A 55 2.27 8.31 13.63
N HIS A 56 1.17 7.67 14.02
CA HIS A 56 -0.14 7.85 13.38
C HIS A 56 -0.55 9.32 13.23
N ASP A 57 -0.35 10.15 14.26
CA ASP A 57 -0.77 11.56 14.25
C ASP A 57 0.00 12.35 13.19
N CYS A 58 1.31 12.12 13.06
CA CYS A 58 2.13 12.79 12.05
C CYS A 58 1.73 12.38 10.63
N LEU A 59 1.47 11.09 10.37
CA LEU A 59 0.96 10.62 9.08
C LEU A 59 -0.31 11.34 8.65
N HIS A 60 -1.18 11.70 9.60
CA HIS A 60 -2.46 12.36 9.30
C HIS A 60 -2.39 13.89 9.21
N THR A 61 -1.46 14.51 9.94
CA THR A 61 -1.46 15.97 10.15
C THR A 61 -0.32 16.70 9.48
N LYS A 62 0.77 16.02 9.13
CA LYS A 62 1.97 16.63 8.55
C LYS A 62 2.00 16.43 7.02
N PRO A 63 2.62 17.36 6.27
CA PRO A 63 2.73 17.27 4.82
C PRO A 63 3.82 16.26 4.42
N LEU A 64 3.58 15.00 4.74
CA LEU A 64 4.44 13.87 4.41
C LEU A 64 4.19 13.42 2.96
N THR A 65 5.25 12.97 2.29
CA THR A 65 5.16 12.32 0.98
C THR A 65 6.13 11.13 0.93
N HIS A 66 5.74 10.02 0.32
CA HIS A 66 6.65 8.89 0.19
C HIS A 66 7.81 9.23 -0.74
N THR A 67 8.98 8.66 -0.46
CA THR A 67 10.09 8.66 -1.39
C THR A 67 9.71 7.77 -2.58
N CYS A 68 10.14 8.16 -3.78
CA CYS A 68 9.80 7.44 -5.02
C CYS A 68 8.29 7.29 -5.28
N SER A 69 7.44 8.17 -4.72
CA SER A 69 5.98 8.14 -4.95
C SER A 69 5.59 8.22 -6.44
N PHE A 70 6.47 8.75 -7.30
CA PHE A 70 6.25 8.86 -8.74
C PHE A 70 5.97 7.51 -9.42
N LEU A 71 6.55 6.40 -8.94
CA LEU A 71 6.28 5.06 -9.49
C LEU A 71 4.83 4.62 -9.26
N TYR A 72 4.30 4.91 -8.07
CA TYR A 72 2.89 4.65 -7.78
C TYR A 72 1.98 5.62 -8.52
N GLU A 73 2.39 6.89 -8.62
CA GLU A 73 1.68 7.92 -9.36
C GLU A 73 1.49 7.54 -10.83
N GLU A 74 2.51 6.99 -11.49
CA GLU A 74 2.42 6.45 -12.86
C GLU A 74 1.38 5.32 -12.97
N THR A 75 1.35 4.42 -11.98
CA THR A 75 0.36 3.33 -11.90
C THR A 75 -1.06 3.88 -11.77
N VAL A 76 -1.24 4.90 -10.94
CA VAL A 76 -2.52 5.62 -10.76
C VAL A 76 -2.94 6.30 -12.05
N GLU A 77 -2.03 7.03 -12.71
CA GLU A 77 -2.32 7.71 -13.97
C GLU A 77 -2.74 6.73 -15.07
N LYS A 78 -2.03 5.61 -15.21
CA LYS A 78 -2.36 4.55 -16.17
C LYS A 78 -3.73 3.95 -15.89
N TYR A 79 -4.04 3.67 -14.63
CA TYR A 79 -5.36 3.19 -14.22
C TYR A 79 -6.47 4.19 -14.56
N LEU A 80 -6.33 5.46 -14.16
CA LEU A 80 -7.36 6.48 -14.40
C LEU A 80 -7.54 6.79 -15.89
N SER A 81 -6.47 6.71 -16.67
CA SER A 81 -6.51 6.85 -18.14
C SER A 81 -7.26 5.70 -18.82
N SER A 82 -7.34 4.53 -18.18
CA SER A 82 -8.12 3.39 -18.66
C SER A 82 -9.63 3.50 -18.36
N LEU A 83 -10.01 4.42 -17.45
CA LEU A 83 -11.40 4.65 -17.09
C LEU A 83 -12.07 5.62 -18.07
N ASN A 84 -13.36 5.42 -18.32
CA ASN A 84 -14.17 6.32 -19.14
C ASN A 84 -14.67 7.53 -18.33
N ILE A 85 -13.74 8.38 -17.88
CA ILE A 85 -14.01 9.58 -17.07
C ILE A 85 -13.31 10.80 -17.69
N THR A 86 -13.75 12.01 -17.32
CA THR A 86 -13.16 13.25 -17.85
C THR A 86 -11.78 13.53 -17.24
N LYS A 87 -10.97 14.36 -17.91
CA LYS A 87 -9.64 14.76 -17.40
C LYS A 87 -9.73 15.47 -16.06
N GLU A 88 -10.75 16.32 -15.87
CA GLU A 88 -10.99 17.02 -14.61
C GLU A 88 -11.25 16.02 -13.48
N ARG A 89 -12.04 14.98 -13.76
CA ARG A 89 -12.31 13.90 -12.81
C ARG A 89 -11.05 13.07 -12.53
N GLN A 90 -10.24 12.76 -13.54
CA GLN A 90 -8.96 12.08 -13.35
C GLN A 90 -8.05 12.85 -12.40
N MET A 91 -7.91 14.17 -12.59
CA MET A 91 -7.10 15.02 -11.70
C MET A 91 -7.63 15.02 -10.26
N GLU A 92 -8.94 15.12 -10.08
CA GLU A 92 -9.59 15.09 -8.76
C GLU A 92 -9.34 13.74 -8.05
N VAL A 93 -9.54 12.63 -8.76
CA VAL A 93 -9.38 11.27 -8.23
C VAL A 93 -7.91 10.98 -7.94
N LYS A 94 -7.00 11.33 -8.84
CA LYS A 94 -5.56 11.17 -8.65
C LYS A 94 -5.10 11.87 -7.37
N LYS A 95 -5.51 13.12 -7.16
CA LYS A 95 -5.18 13.88 -5.94
C LYS A 95 -5.65 13.14 -4.69
N LYS A 96 -6.89 12.65 -4.68
CA LYS A 96 -7.45 11.89 -3.54
C LYS A 96 -6.67 10.61 -3.26
N ILE A 97 -6.35 9.84 -4.30
CA ILE A 97 -5.57 8.60 -4.16
C ILE A 97 -4.19 8.90 -3.57
N MET A 98 -3.47 9.88 -4.11
CA MET A 98 -2.14 10.23 -3.62
C MET A 98 -2.15 10.82 -2.20
N GLU A 99 -3.19 11.57 -1.83
CA GLU A 99 -3.37 12.04 -0.45
C GLU A 99 -3.57 10.89 0.53
N LYS A 100 -4.36 9.87 0.18
CA LYS A 100 -4.52 8.66 1.02
C LYS A 100 -3.23 7.86 1.11
N TYR A 101 -2.55 7.69 -0.03
CA TYR A 101 -1.27 6.98 -0.10
C TYR A 101 -0.26 7.60 0.86
N ASN A 102 -0.02 8.91 0.79
CA ASN A 102 0.93 9.62 1.66
C ASN A 102 0.58 9.61 3.16
N ARG A 103 -0.66 9.27 3.54
CA ARG A 103 -1.10 9.10 4.93
C ARG A 103 -1.02 7.66 5.41
N THR A 104 -0.59 6.75 4.54
CA THR A 104 -0.53 5.31 4.80
C THR A 104 0.92 4.92 5.04
N PRO A 105 1.25 4.15 6.09
CA PRO A 105 2.60 3.63 6.27
C PRO A 105 2.97 2.63 5.16
N ASP A 106 4.27 2.31 5.00
CA ASP A 106 4.77 1.35 4.01
C ASP A 106 4.44 -0.10 4.40
N ILE A 107 3.15 -0.42 4.32
CA ILE A 107 2.56 -1.71 4.64
C ILE A 107 1.55 -2.07 3.54
N PRO A 108 1.75 -3.17 2.80
CA PRO A 108 2.90 -4.07 2.87
C PRO A 108 4.18 -3.40 2.36
N LEU A 109 5.34 -3.96 2.71
CA LEU A 109 6.63 -3.47 2.22
C LEU A 109 6.86 -3.99 0.79
N PHE A 110 6.68 -3.13 -0.20
CA PHE A 110 7.08 -3.43 -1.58
C PHE A 110 8.58 -3.21 -1.76
N LEU A 111 9.30 -4.23 -2.22
CA LEU A 111 10.76 -4.22 -2.32
C LEU A 111 11.27 -3.52 -3.59
N GLN A 112 10.50 -3.55 -4.67
CA GLN A 112 10.89 -2.96 -5.95
C GLN A 112 10.16 -1.65 -6.23
N ARG A 113 8.83 -1.68 -6.15
CA ARG A 113 7.95 -0.54 -6.44
C ARG A 113 6.62 -0.68 -5.69
N PRO A 114 6.04 0.41 -5.19
CA PRO A 114 4.70 0.34 -4.63
C PRO A 114 3.68 -0.01 -5.72
N ASP A 115 2.87 -1.05 -5.49
CA ASP A 115 1.87 -1.51 -6.46
C ASP A 115 0.54 -1.89 -5.79
N ILE A 116 -0.02 -0.94 -5.03
CA ILE A 116 -1.31 -1.10 -4.37
C ILE A 116 -2.43 -1.13 -5.43
N PRO A 117 -3.25 -2.20 -5.51
CA PRO A 117 -4.31 -2.31 -6.50
C PRO A 117 -5.33 -1.17 -6.44
N LEU A 118 -5.84 -0.78 -7.60
CA LEU A 118 -6.82 0.29 -7.76
C LEU A 118 -8.17 -0.26 -8.25
N CYS A 119 -9.26 0.23 -7.66
CA CYS A 119 -10.61 -0.19 -8.02
C CYS A 119 -11.64 0.86 -7.60
N CYS A 120 -12.66 1.07 -8.44
CA CYS A 120 -13.73 2.04 -8.19
C CYS A 120 -13.23 3.47 -7.93
N GLU A 121 -12.27 3.95 -8.74
CA GLU A 121 -11.68 5.29 -8.58
C GLU A 121 -10.96 5.50 -7.24
N ASP A 122 -10.45 4.43 -6.62
CA ASP A 122 -9.84 4.48 -5.30
C ASP A 122 -8.74 3.42 -5.13
N SER A 123 -7.91 3.58 -4.11
CA SER A 123 -7.00 2.53 -3.65
C SER A 123 -7.76 1.45 -2.90
N THR A 124 -7.32 0.20 -3.07
CA THR A 124 -7.86 -0.93 -2.31
C THR A 124 -7.24 -1.01 -0.91
N GLU A 125 -7.96 -1.60 0.03
CA GLU A 125 -7.48 -1.83 1.40
C GLU A 125 -6.56 -3.05 1.42
N PHE A 126 -5.36 -2.94 1.99
CA PHE A 126 -4.49 -4.07 2.28
C PHE A 126 -5.10 -4.93 3.40
N THR A 127 -5.34 -6.21 3.11
CA THR A 127 -6.00 -7.15 4.01
C THR A 127 -5.05 -8.17 4.66
N GLY A 128 -3.75 -8.09 4.39
CA GLY A 128 -2.74 -8.97 4.95
C GLY A 128 -2.20 -9.98 3.94
N TYR A 129 -1.66 -11.06 4.48
CA TYR A 129 -0.98 -12.13 3.75
C TYR A 129 -1.70 -13.48 3.96
N PRO A 130 -1.55 -14.47 3.07
CA PRO A 130 -1.97 -15.83 3.37
C PRO A 130 -1.33 -16.32 4.67
N GLN A 131 -2.12 -16.95 5.54
CA GLN A 131 -1.65 -17.46 6.84
C GLN A 131 -1.19 -18.93 6.76
N ASN A 132 -1.56 -19.62 5.69
CA ASN A 132 -1.23 -21.02 5.44
C ASN A 132 -1.38 -21.33 3.94
N SER A 133 -0.99 -22.54 3.53
CA SER A 133 -1.05 -22.98 2.13
C SER A 133 -2.48 -23.03 1.58
N GLU A 134 -3.48 -23.40 2.38
CA GLU A 134 -4.88 -23.44 1.93
C GLU A 134 -5.41 -22.04 1.57
N ALA A 135 -5.10 -21.05 2.41
CA ALA A 135 -5.41 -19.66 2.13
C ALA A 135 -4.69 -19.17 0.86
N LEU A 136 -3.41 -19.54 0.68
CA LEU A 136 -2.65 -19.23 -0.52
C LEU A 136 -3.34 -19.78 -1.78
N TYR A 137 -3.73 -21.05 -1.79
CA TYR A 137 -4.42 -21.66 -2.94
C TYR A 137 -5.76 -20.97 -3.23
N THR A 138 -6.51 -20.65 -2.18
CA THR A 138 -7.78 -19.93 -2.32
C THR A 138 -7.59 -18.56 -2.96
N ILE A 139 -6.53 -17.83 -2.59
CA ILE A 139 -6.19 -16.52 -3.16
C ILE A 139 -5.85 -16.68 -4.64
N THR A 140 -4.97 -17.61 -5.01
CA THR A 140 -4.55 -17.75 -6.41
C THR A 140 -5.66 -18.23 -7.32
N GLU A 141 -6.63 -18.99 -6.82
CA GLU A 141 -7.81 -19.39 -7.59
C GLU A 141 -8.84 -18.25 -7.72
N ASN A 142 -9.14 -17.54 -6.62
CA ASN A 142 -10.35 -16.70 -6.54
C ASN A 142 -10.11 -15.18 -6.62
N PHE A 143 -8.88 -14.71 -6.41
CA PHE A 143 -8.59 -13.26 -6.37
C PHE A 143 -8.10 -12.78 -7.74
N ILE A 144 -8.27 -11.50 -8.04
CA ILE A 144 -7.78 -10.91 -9.29
C ILE A 144 -6.28 -10.63 -9.13
N TYR A 145 -5.48 -11.07 -10.10
CA TYR A 145 -4.05 -10.77 -10.09
C TYR A 145 -3.81 -9.33 -10.55
N TRP A 146 -3.02 -8.61 -9.76
CA TRP A 146 -2.61 -7.24 -10.03
C TRP A 146 -1.09 -7.15 -10.12
N GLU A 147 -0.62 -6.55 -11.20
CA GLU A 147 0.78 -6.16 -11.39
C GLU A 147 0.76 -4.94 -12.33
N GLU A 148 0.83 -3.74 -11.76
CA GLU A 148 0.68 -2.46 -12.46
C GLU A 148 -0.65 -2.31 -13.23
N GLY A 149 -1.68 -3.01 -12.75
CA GLY A 149 -2.96 -3.21 -13.43
C GLY A 149 -3.40 -4.67 -13.39
N ILE A 150 -4.62 -4.92 -13.86
CA ILE A 150 -5.13 -6.30 -13.96
C ILE A 150 -4.34 -7.03 -15.05
N LYS A 151 -3.74 -8.17 -14.70
CA LYS A 151 -3.02 -9.05 -15.63
C LYS A 151 -3.55 -10.49 -15.56
N GLU A 152 -3.27 -11.23 -16.62
CA GLU A 152 -3.43 -12.68 -16.62
C GLU A 152 -2.37 -13.31 -15.70
N LYS A 153 -2.80 -14.32 -14.94
CA LYS A 153 -1.91 -15.05 -14.03
C LYS A 153 -1.03 -16.00 -14.84
N SER A 154 0.24 -16.11 -14.45
CA SER A 154 1.08 -17.20 -14.94
C SER A 154 0.55 -18.55 -14.45
N GLU A 155 0.65 -19.60 -15.28
CA GLU A 155 0.32 -20.98 -14.86
C GLU A 155 1.17 -21.44 -13.66
N TYR A 156 2.39 -20.92 -13.53
CA TYR A 156 3.30 -21.22 -12.42
C TYR A 156 2.83 -20.65 -11.07
N TYR A 157 1.79 -19.80 -11.06
CA TYR A 157 1.15 -19.34 -9.83
C TYR A 157 0.09 -20.30 -9.31
N ASP A 158 -0.11 -21.45 -9.96
CA ASP A 158 -0.74 -22.61 -9.33
C ASP A 158 0.22 -23.24 -8.30
N PHE A 159 0.25 -22.65 -7.11
CA PHE A 159 1.12 -23.10 -6.01
C PHE A 159 0.76 -24.48 -5.45
N LYS A 160 -0.39 -25.04 -5.83
CA LYS A 160 -0.76 -26.42 -5.48
C LYS A 160 0.01 -27.41 -6.36
N THR A 161 0.25 -27.04 -7.62
CA THR A 161 0.96 -27.86 -8.61
C THR A 161 2.46 -27.57 -8.63
N TYR A 162 2.86 -26.30 -8.59
CA TYR A 162 4.24 -25.86 -8.81
C TYR A 162 5.02 -25.52 -7.54
N GLY A 163 4.40 -25.69 -6.36
CA GLY A 163 5.03 -25.43 -5.06
C GLY A 163 4.75 -24.03 -4.52
N SER A 164 4.92 -23.82 -3.22
CA SER A 164 4.65 -22.53 -2.56
C SER A 164 5.82 -21.55 -2.71
N PRO A 165 5.56 -20.21 -2.61
CA PRO A 165 6.64 -19.22 -2.50
C PRO A 165 7.52 -19.46 -1.28
N GLU A 166 8.71 -18.84 -1.25
CA GLU A 166 9.65 -18.98 -0.12
C GLU A 166 9.03 -18.45 1.18
N SER A 167 8.24 -17.38 1.07
CA SER A 167 7.46 -16.81 2.16
C SER A 167 6.03 -16.50 1.72
N LEU A 168 5.04 -16.86 2.55
CA LEU A 168 3.65 -16.44 2.34
C LEU A 168 3.49 -14.92 2.41
N ALA A 169 4.39 -14.25 3.14
CA ALA A 169 4.40 -12.80 3.22
C ALA A 169 4.85 -12.13 1.92
N GLU A 170 5.21 -12.87 0.87
CA GLU A 170 5.43 -12.33 -0.47
C GLU A 170 4.13 -11.95 -1.18
N ILE A 171 3.03 -12.62 -0.84
CA ILE A 171 1.72 -12.45 -1.47
C ILE A 171 0.87 -11.47 -0.66
N ALA A 172 0.78 -10.23 -1.12
CA ALA A 172 -0.07 -9.23 -0.49
C ALA A 172 -1.51 -9.33 -1.03
N THR A 173 -2.49 -9.28 -0.13
CA THR A 173 -3.91 -9.32 -0.50
C THR A 173 -4.59 -7.99 -0.26
N PHE A 174 -5.54 -7.66 -1.11
CA PHE A 174 -6.26 -6.40 -1.05
C PHE A 174 -7.76 -6.57 -1.33
N THR A 175 -8.58 -5.69 -0.79
CA THR A 175 -10.03 -5.67 -1.03
C THR A 175 -10.52 -4.26 -1.34
N CYS A 176 -11.24 -4.12 -2.45
CA CYS A 176 -11.95 -2.87 -2.76
C CYS A 176 -13.11 -2.68 -1.80
N GLN A 177 -13.12 -1.56 -1.07
CA GLN A 177 -14.16 -1.26 -0.10
C GLN A 177 -15.51 -0.89 -0.74
N HIS A 178 -15.50 -0.46 -2.01
CA HIS A 178 -16.71 -0.04 -2.73
C HIS A 178 -17.48 -1.21 -3.33
N CYS A 179 -16.79 -2.21 -3.87
CA CYS A 179 -17.42 -3.33 -4.59
C CYS A 179 -17.06 -4.73 -4.07
N GLY A 180 -16.19 -4.84 -3.07
CA GLY A 180 -15.80 -6.12 -2.46
C GLY A 180 -14.89 -7.00 -3.33
N LYS A 181 -14.47 -6.54 -4.51
CA LYS A 181 -13.50 -7.25 -5.35
C LYS A 181 -12.19 -7.43 -4.60
N LYS A 182 -11.60 -8.61 -4.71
CA LYS A 182 -10.37 -8.98 -4.04
C LYS A 182 -9.24 -9.13 -5.03
N TYR A 183 -8.07 -8.67 -4.64
CA TYR A 183 -6.86 -8.63 -5.46
C TYR A 183 -5.69 -9.25 -4.69
N PHE A 184 -4.71 -9.75 -5.42
CA PHE A 184 -3.40 -10.04 -4.86
C PHE A 184 -2.29 -9.58 -5.79
N THR A 185 -1.13 -9.28 -5.22
CA THR A 185 0.11 -8.92 -5.92
C THR A 185 1.31 -9.47 -5.14
N PHE A 186 2.46 -9.56 -5.82
CA PHE A 186 3.73 -9.92 -5.21
C PHE A 186 4.44 -8.66 -4.69
N GLN A 187 5.12 -8.74 -3.55
CA GLN A 187 5.90 -7.61 -3.03
C GLN A 187 7.23 -7.36 -3.75
N PHE A 188 7.61 -8.21 -4.70
CA PHE A 188 8.88 -8.14 -5.44
C PHE A 188 8.70 -8.05 -6.96
N SER A 189 7.51 -7.68 -7.44
CA SER A 189 7.25 -7.45 -8.86
C SER A 189 7.73 -6.08 -9.36
#